data_AF-A0A8S2G8T6-F1
#
_entry.id   AF-A0A8S2G8T6-F1
#
_cell.length_a   1.000
_cell.length_b   1.000
_cell.length_c   1.000
_cell.angle_alpha   90.00
_cell.angle_beta   90.00
_cell.angle_gamma   90.00
#
_symmetry.space_group_name_H-M   'P 1'
#
loop_
_entity.id
_entity.type
_entity.pdbx_description
1 polymer ?
#
loop_
_entity_poly.entity_id
_entity_poly.type
_entity_poly.pdbx_seq_one_letter_code
_entity_poly.pdbx_strand_id
1 'polypeptide(L)'
;LMKTNRYHFSIIPPQYLFQAINTKHQYFIRHENLEKDKRFRELRNNHGTIFAFHGSPQENWHSILRFGLQIGNAQNGTLLHGAAYGPGIYCSPNFAVAAGYCSRMNYYSLSGGSTSDPVADVVIAFFL
;
A
#
# COMPACT_ATOMS: atom_id res chain seq x y z
N LEU A 1 3.73 -4.61 -24.74
CA LEU A 1 3.57 -4.68 -23.28
C LEU A 1 3.83 -3.36 -22.53
N MET A 2 4.49 -2.34 -23.12
CA MET A 2 4.87 -1.09 -22.43
C MET A 2 4.12 0.16 -22.93
N LYS A 3 2.87 0.39 -22.53
CA LYS A 3 2.18 1.69 -22.79
C LYS A 3 1.20 2.15 -21.70
N THR A 4 1.18 1.51 -20.53
CA THR A 4 0.10 1.77 -19.54
C THR A 4 0.56 2.01 -18.10
N ASN A 5 1.87 2.08 -17.84
CA ASN A 5 2.30 2.40 -16.48
C ASN A 5 2.15 3.91 -16.25
N ARG A 6 1.12 4.29 -15.49
CA ARG A 6 0.81 5.68 -15.12
C ARG A 6 1.43 6.05 -13.77
N TYR A 7 2.34 5.23 -13.26
CA TYR A 7 2.97 5.44 -11.97
C TYR A 7 4.48 5.59 -12.13
N HIS A 8 5.00 6.67 -11.56
CA HIS A 8 6.42 6.92 -11.44
C HIS A 8 6.89 6.51 -10.04
N PHE A 9 7.95 5.73 -9.98
CA PHE A 9 8.60 5.29 -8.75
C PHE A 9 9.91 6.05 -8.57
N SER A 10 10.10 6.67 -7.42
CA SER A 10 11.38 7.27 -7.04
C SER A 10 11.80 6.77 -5.66
N ILE A 11 13.09 6.50 -5.49
CA ILE A 11 13.64 6.08 -4.19
C ILE A 11 13.49 7.23 -3.20
N ILE A 12 13.07 6.92 -1.97
CA ILE A 12 13.03 7.90 -0.90
C ILE A 12 14.47 8.17 -0.42
N PRO A 13 14.94 9.43 -0.43
CA PRO A 13 16.26 9.77 0.09
C PRO A 13 16.42 9.38 1.57
N PRO A 14 17.62 8.97 2.04
CA PRO A 14 17.83 8.46 3.39
C PRO A 14 17.26 9.33 4.53
N GLN A 15 17.31 10.65 4.38
CA GLN A 15 16.81 11.62 5.36
C GLN A 15 15.28 11.66 5.49
N TYR A 16 14.55 11.08 4.53
CA TYR A 16 13.08 11.02 4.51
C TYR A 16 12.56 9.59 4.72
N LEU A 17 13.43 8.62 4.98
CA LEU A 17 13.01 7.27 5.29
C LEU A 17 12.19 7.26 6.57
N PHE A 18 11.06 6.54 6.55
CA PHE A 18 10.31 6.28 7.76
C PHE A 18 11.10 5.31 8.63
N GLN A 19 11.67 5.80 9.73
CA GLN A 19 12.48 4.98 10.65
C GLN A 19 11.70 3.82 11.27
N ALA A 20 10.37 3.96 11.39
CA ALA A 20 9.48 2.91 11.84
C ALA A 20 9.38 1.72 10.86
N ILE A 21 9.84 1.90 9.61
CA ILE A 21 9.85 0.88 8.57
C ILE A 21 11.28 0.37 8.44
N ASN A 22 11.54 -0.85 8.89
CA ASN A 22 12.87 -1.44 8.97
C ASN A 22 13.39 -1.96 7.61
N THR A 23 13.35 -1.11 6.58
CA THR A 23 13.97 -1.35 5.27
C THR A 23 14.38 -0.04 4.60
N LYS A 24 15.49 -0.07 3.87
CA LYS A 24 15.96 1.04 3.03
C LYS A 24 15.24 1.12 1.68
N HIS A 25 14.48 0.08 1.31
CA HIS A 25 13.78 -0.02 0.03
C HIS A 25 12.41 0.67 0.10
N GLN A 26 12.41 1.98 0.35
CA GLN A 26 11.20 2.79 0.39
C GLN A 26 11.12 3.65 -0.88
N TYR A 27 9.93 3.76 -1.46
CA TYR A 27 9.70 4.44 -2.73
C TYR A 27 8.53 5.42 -2.63
N PHE A 28 8.68 6.60 -3.23
CA PHE A 28 7.54 7.45 -3.56
C PHE A 28 6.91 6.94 -4.85
N ILE A 29 5.58 6.83 -4.81
CA ILE A 29 4.78 6.48 -5.98
C ILE A 29 3.94 7.71 -6.33
N ARG A 30 4.07 8.20 -7.55
CA ARG A 30 3.25 9.30 -8.05
C ARG A 30 2.48 8.86 -9.28
N HIS A 31 1.18 9.17 -9.31
CA HIS A 31 0.34 8.91 -10.47
C HIS A 31 0.44 10.06 -11.47
N GLU A 32 0.54 9.75 -12.76
CA GLU A 32 0.73 10.74 -13.84
C GLU A 32 -0.58 11.26 -14.42
N ASN A 33 -1.74 10.76 -13.97
CA ASN A 33 -3.03 11.26 -14.46
C ASN A 33 -3.39 12.59 -13.79
N LEU A 34 -3.25 13.67 -14.56
CA LEU A 34 -3.53 15.04 -14.14
C LEU A 34 -4.96 15.24 -13.62
N GLU A 35 -5.96 14.55 -14.18
CA GLU A 35 -7.35 14.71 -13.76
C GLU A 35 -7.61 14.10 -12.38
N LYS A 36 -7.00 12.94 -12.09
CA LYS A 36 -7.06 12.35 -10.74
C LYS A 36 -6.32 13.23 -9.72
N ASP A 37 -5.16 13.77 -10.09
CA ASP A 37 -4.37 14.67 -9.25
C ASP A 37 -5.14 15.98 -8.94
N LYS A 38 -5.79 16.58 -9.94
CA LYS A 38 -6.63 17.78 -9.75
C LYS A 38 -7.78 17.50 -8.78
N ARG A 39 -8.54 16.43 -9.05
CA ARG A 39 -9.66 16.02 -8.19
C ARG A 39 -9.21 15.77 -6.74
N PHE A 40 -8.06 15.13 -6.55
CA PHE A 40 -7.49 14.93 -5.21
C PHE A 40 -7.18 16.25 -4.52
N ARG A 41 -6.53 17.20 -5.21
CA ARG A 41 -6.20 18.52 -4.62
C ARG A 41 -7.43 19.33 -4.26
N GLU A 42 -8.47 19.29 -5.10
CA GLU A 42 -9.76 19.93 -4.81
C GLU A 42 -10.40 19.35 -3.54
N LEU A 43 -10.52 18.02 -3.46
CA LEU A 43 -11.07 17.34 -2.28
C LEU A 43 -10.24 17.62 -1.03
N ARG A 44 -8.91 17.58 -1.13
CA ARG A 44 -8.00 17.92 -0.03
C ARG A 44 -8.25 19.32 0.52
N ASN A 45 -8.48 20.31 -0.34
CA ASN A 45 -8.72 21.68 0.11
C ASN A 45 -10.05 21.79 0.89
N ASN A 46 -11.04 20.97 0.55
CA ASN A 46 -12.35 20.98 1.19
C ASN A 46 -12.44 20.10 2.45
N HIS A 47 -11.68 19.00 2.49
CA HIS A 47 -11.81 17.96 3.53
C HIS A 47 -10.54 17.75 4.37
N GLY A 48 -9.43 18.37 3.99
CA GLY A 48 -8.10 18.00 4.51
C GLY A 48 -7.64 16.65 3.95
N THR A 49 -6.50 16.17 4.45
CA THR A 49 -6.02 14.81 4.17
C THR A 49 -5.41 14.18 5.40
N ILE A 50 -5.53 12.85 5.52
CA ILE A 50 -4.82 12.07 6.53
C ILE A 50 -3.79 11.15 5.89
N PHE A 51 -2.70 10.89 6.59
CA PHE A 51 -1.71 9.89 6.19
C PHE A 51 -2.10 8.52 6.76
N ALA A 52 -2.17 7.51 5.91
CA ALA A 52 -2.49 6.15 6.33
C ALA A 52 -1.72 5.10 5.52
N PHE A 53 -1.56 3.92 6.13
CA PHE A 53 -0.95 2.74 5.54
C PHE A 53 -2.00 1.71 5.12
N HIS A 54 -1.76 1.06 3.97
CA HIS A 54 -2.49 -0.12 3.52
C HIS A 54 -1.49 -1.22 3.17
N GLY A 55 -1.62 -2.37 3.85
CA GLY A 55 -0.87 -3.57 3.52
C GLY A 55 -1.68 -4.50 2.61
N SER A 56 -1.00 -5.15 1.67
CA SER A 56 -1.62 -6.14 0.79
C SER A 56 -0.60 -7.22 0.41
N PRO A 57 -1.04 -8.48 0.20
CA PRO A 57 -0.20 -9.54 -0.34
C PRO A 57 0.52 -9.15 -1.64
N GLN A 58 1.75 -9.67 -1.83
CA GLN A 58 2.61 -9.33 -2.97
C GLN A 58 1.89 -9.50 -4.33
N GLU A 59 1.08 -10.55 -4.46
CA GLU A 59 0.31 -10.87 -5.67
C GLU A 59 -0.70 -9.78 -6.07
N ASN A 60 -1.17 -8.96 -5.13
CA ASN A 60 -2.17 -7.94 -5.39
C ASN A 60 -1.59 -6.63 -5.95
N TRP A 61 -0.29 -6.40 -5.77
CA TRP A 61 0.34 -5.11 -6.12
C TRP A 61 0.27 -4.80 -7.60
N HIS A 62 0.33 -5.81 -8.46
CA HIS A 62 0.13 -5.59 -9.90
C HIS A 62 -1.24 -4.99 -10.20
N SER A 63 -2.30 -5.49 -9.56
CA SER A 63 -3.66 -4.98 -9.72
C SER A 63 -3.81 -3.57 -9.13
N ILE A 64 -3.32 -3.37 -7.90
CA ILE A 64 -3.35 -2.08 -7.20
C ILE A 64 -2.65 -0.99 -8.03
N LEU A 65 -1.48 -1.28 -8.58
CA LEU A 65 -0.73 -0.34 -9.43
C LEU A 65 -1.38 -0.10 -10.80
N ARG A 66 -2.33 -0.93 -11.24
CA ARG A 66 -3.00 -0.73 -12.54
C ARG A 66 -4.34 -0.01 -12.39
N PHE A 67 -5.10 -0.40 -11.36
CA PHE A 67 -6.49 -0.03 -11.18
C PHE A 67 -6.73 0.83 -9.94
N GLY A 68 -5.76 0.93 -9.04
CA GLY A 68 -5.91 1.55 -7.71
C GLY A 68 -6.44 0.56 -6.68
N LEU A 69 -6.62 1.03 -5.45
CA LEU A 69 -7.31 0.27 -4.41
C LEU A 69 -8.79 0.12 -4.78
N GLN A 70 -9.28 -1.11 -4.76
CA GLN A 70 -10.66 -1.45 -5.12
C GLN A 70 -11.39 -1.96 -3.88
N ILE A 71 -12.68 -1.63 -3.77
CA ILE A 71 -13.52 -2.18 -2.71
C ILE A 71 -13.76 -3.65 -3.03
N GLY A 72 -13.34 -4.51 -2.10
CA GLY A 72 -13.54 -5.96 -2.19
C GLY A 72 -15.03 -6.29 -2.28
N ASN A 73 -15.36 -7.23 -3.14
CA ASN A 73 -16.74 -7.63 -3.42
C ASN A 73 -16.82 -9.17 -3.42
N ALA A 74 -17.93 -9.72 -2.92
CA ALA A 74 -18.16 -11.16 -2.85
C ALA A 74 -18.46 -11.79 -4.23
N GLN A 75 -19.20 -11.08 -5.07
CA GLN A 75 -19.55 -11.44 -6.45
C GLN A 75 -18.33 -11.53 -7.39
N ASN A 76 -17.28 -10.72 -7.18
CA ASN A 76 -16.05 -10.75 -7.98
C ASN A 76 -14.89 -11.51 -7.30
N GLY A 77 -15.13 -12.11 -6.13
CA GLY A 77 -14.15 -12.93 -5.41
C GLY A 77 -12.93 -12.17 -4.88
N THR A 78 -12.95 -10.84 -4.86
CA THR A 78 -11.82 -10.02 -4.37
C THR A 78 -11.85 -9.79 -2.87
N LEU A 79 -12.95 -10.17 -2.20
CA LEU A 79 -13.06 -10.17 -0.75
C LEU A 79 -12.40 -11.43 -0.16
N LEU A 80 -11.12 -11.34 0.21
CA LEU A 80 -10.33 -12.45 0.79
C LEU A 80 -10.64 -12.72 2.28
N HIS A 81 -11.00 -11.68 3.03
CA HIS A 81 -11.32 -11.74 4.46
C HIS A 81 -12.71 -11.15 4.70
N GLY A 82 -13.32 -11.45 5.85
CA GLY A 82 -14.59 -10.81 6.24
C GLY A 82 -14.48 -9.27 6.29
N ALA A 83 -15.58 -8.59 5.96
CA ALA A 83 -15.66 -7.14 5.99
C ALA A 83 -16.28 -6.65 7.31
N ALA A 84 -15.46 -6.53 8.36
CA ALA A 84 -15.91 -6.26 9.73
C ALA A 84 -16.76 -4.97 9.85
N TYR A 85 -16.45 -3.95 9.06
CA TYR A 85 -17.17 -2.67 9.00
C TYR A 85 -17.91 -2.47 7.67
N GLY A 86 -18.18 -3.56 6.95
CA GLY A 86 -18.80 -3.53 5.63
C GLY A 86 -17.81 -3.22 4.49
N PRO A 87 -18.32 -3.07 3.26
CA PRO A 87 -17.48 -2.88 2.06
C PRO A 87 -16.70 -1.57 2.13
N GLY A 88 -15.37 -1.65 2.04
CA GLY A 88 -14.52 -0.47 2.08
C GLY A 88 -13.05 -0.76 1.82
N ILE A 89 -12.26 0.32 1.74
CA ILE A 89 -10.80 0.26 1.74
C ILE A 89 -10.34 0.43 3.20
N TYR A 90 -9.61 -0.56 3.71
CA TYR A 90 -9.17 -0.58 5.10
C TYR A 90 -7.74 -0.04 5.18
N CYS A 91 -7.51 0.92 6.08
CA CYS A 91 -6.22 1.55 6.28
C CYS A 91 -5.95 1.71 7.78
N SER A 92 -4.68 1.91 8.14
CA SER A 92 -4.26 2.15 9.53
C SER A 92 -3.23 3.28 9.60
N PRO A 93 -3.29 4.18 10.60
CA PRO A 93 -2.22 5.14 10.85
C PRO A 93 -0.95 4.46 11.42
N ASN A 94 -1.08 3.24 11.94
CA ASN A 94 0.03 2.44 12.46
C ASN A 94 0.52 1.45 11.40
N PHE A 95 1.79 1.59 11.01
CA PHE A 95 2.45 0.72 10.04
C PHE A 95 2.40 -0.76 10.45
N ALA A 96 2.65 -1.11 11.71
CA ALA A 96 2.68 -2.50 12.17
C ALA A 96 1.34 -3.22 11.96
N VAL A 97 0.23 -2.49 12.15
CA VAL A 97 -1.13 -3.01 11.87
C VAL A 97 -1.29 -3.28 10.38
N ALA A 98 -0.91 -2.34 9.52
CA ALA A 98 -1.00 -2.51 8.07
C ALA A 98 -0.07 -3.63 7.56
N ALA A 99 1.16 -3.73 8.09
CA ALA A 99 2.13 -4.77 7.74
C ALA A 99 1.61 -6.18 8.03
N GLY A 100 0.76 -6.35 9.05
CA GLY A 100 0.07 -7.62 9.32
C GLY A 100 -0.80 -8.13 8.16
N TYR A 101 -1.17 -7.25 7.21
CA TYR A 101 -1.93 -7.61 6.00
C TYR A 101 -1.05 -7.83 4.75
N CYS A 102 0.28 -7.68 4.84
CA CYS A 102 1.21 -7.89 3.72
C CYS A 102 1.54 -9.37 3.49
N SER A 103 1.51 -10.18 4.53
CA SER A 103 1.90 -11.59 4.47
C SER A 103 0.68 -12.48 4.66
N ARG A 104 0.49 -13.47 3.77
CA ARG A 104 -0.26 -14.67 4.14
C ARG A 104 0.60 -15.38 5.19
N MET A 105 0.19 -15.33 6.47
CA MET A 105 0.82 -16.02 7.60
C MET A 105 1.82 -17.09 7.17
N ASN A 106 3.08 -16.71 7.07
CA ASN A 106 4.18 -17.66 7.09
C ASN A 106 4.96 -17.34 8.35
N TYR A 107 4.66 -18.12 9.39
CA TYR A 107 5.48 -18.32 10.57
C TYR A 107 6.88 -18.80 10.13
N TYR A 108 7.73 -17.90 9.63
CA TYR A 108 9.17 -18.11 9.61
C TYR A 108 9.80 -17.23 10.68
N SER A 109 9.79 -17.83 11.88
CA SER A 109 10.80 -17.67 12.93
C SER A 109 10.99 -16.26 13.53
N LEU A 110 10.32 -16.04 14.66
CA LEU A 110 10.83 -15.17 15.74
C LEU A 110 11.93 -15.86 16.58
N SER A 111 12.59 -16.92 16.08
CA SER A 111 13.67 -17.60 16.79
C SER A 111 14.85 -17.97 15.88
N GLY A 112 15.87 -17.12 15.86
CA GLY A 112 17.20 -17.50 15.42
C GLY A 112 17.54 -17.07 14.00
N GLY A 113 18.72 -16.47 13.88
CA GLY A 113 19.18 -15.76 12.70
C GLY A 113 19.17 -16.60 11.43
N SER A 114 18.65 -15.99 10.37
CA SER A 114 19.01 -16.32 9.00
C SER A 114 18.81 -15.07 8.15
N THR A 115 19.86 -14.67 7.44
CA THR A 115 19.98 -13.46 6.62
C THR A 115 19.28 -13.62 5.26
N SER A 116 18.03 -14.09 5.25
CA SER A 116 17.20 -13.98 4.06
C SER A 116 16.53 -12.62 4.08
N ASP A 117 16.84 -11.77 3.09
CA ASP A 117 16.11 -10.52 2.86
C ASP A 117 14.61 -10.79 3.02
N PRO A 118 13.90 -10.11 3.93
CA PRO A 118 12.49 -10.37 4.17
C PRO A 118 11.77 -10.24 2.83
N VAL A 119 11.03 -11.28 2.45
CA VAL A 119 10.15 -11.29 1.28
C VAL A 119 9.42 -9.95 1.28
N ALA A 120 9.57 -9.17 0.22
CA ALA A 120 9.25 -7.75 0.21
C ALA A 120 7.79 -7.51 0.64
N ASP A 121 7.58 -7.24 1.91
CA ASP A 121 6.31 -6.77 2.44
C ASP A 121 6.11 -5.35 1.89
N VAL A 122 5.20 -5.22 0.93
CA VAL A 122 4.90 -3.92 0.34
C VAL A 122 3.73 -3.32 1.13
N VAL A 123 3.97 -2.14 1.70
CA VAL A 123 2.96 -1.28 2.29
C VAL A 123 2.92 -0.02 1.46
N ILE A 124 1.72 0.42 1.06
CA ILE A 124 1.55 1.74 0.46
C ILE A 124 1.09 2.71 1.53
N ALA A 125 1.80 3.82 1.60
CA ALA A 125 1.38 4.99 2.34
C ALA A 125 0.79 6.01 1.38
N PHE A 126 -0.36 6.58 1.71
CA PHE A 126 -0.99 7.61 0.90
C PHE A 126 -1.78 8.57 1.77
N PHE A 127 -2.05 9.73 1.17
CA PHE A 127 -2.94 10.72 1.74
C PHE A 127 -4.36 10.43 1.25
N LEU A 128 -5.28 10.24 2.19
CA LEU A 128 -6.73 10.13 1.97
C LEU A 128 -7.39 11.49 2.10
#